data_AF-A0A2J6IEW0-F1
#
_entry.id   AF-A0A2J6IEW0-F1
#
_cell.length_a   1.000
_cell.length_b   1.000
_cell.length_c   1.000
_cell.angle_alpha   90.00
_cell.angle_beta   90.00
_cell.angle_gamma   90.00
#
_symmetry.space_group_name_H-M   'P 1'
#
loop_
_entity.id
_entity.type
_entity.pdbx_description
1 polymer ?
#
loop_
_entity_poly.entity_id
_entity_poly.type
_entity_poly.pdbx_seq_one_letter_code
_entity_poly.pdbx_strand_id
1 'polypeptide(L)'
;MKRVFLLFFTFCFITLNTNAQVNAADSAVSAFIPNFAYSYQIPGGDVAKTFGNNSTIGGGFFYKTKKNLLFSLDMNYIFGNSIKNPESILSMVLTNQDHIIDGNGTYALFTLYERGYTLNFRIGKILNVMSVTPNSGLMIMGGIGYMEHKLVIDNQFDTAPQITGDYAKGYDRLTVGININEFIGYFYMGRSKILNFYGGFEFFQGFTKSKRDYVFDLQGKDTGSKLDLYFGFRIGWMIPIFKRAPDKYYYY
;
A
#
# COMPACT_ATOMS: atom_id res chain seq x y z
N MET A 1 -24.95 63.00 -3.71
CA MET A 1 -23.56 62.60 -3.33
C MET A 1 -23.44 61.18 -2.76
N LYS A 2 -24.40 60.66 -1.96
CA LYS A 2 -24.32 59.29 -1.40
C LYS A 2 -24.41 58.12 -2.42
N ARG A 3 -25.06 58.32 -3.58
CA ARG A 3 -25.19 57.27 -4.62
C ARG A 3 -23.94 57.06 -5.48
N VAL A 4 -23.07 58.07 -5.59
CA VAL A 4 -21.82 57.98 -6.37
C VAL A 4 -20.74 57.23 -5.60
N PHE A 5 -20.72 57.36 -4.27
CA PHE A 5 -19.79 56.63 -3.40
C PHE A 5 -20.07 55.12 -3.36
N LEU A 6 -21.34 54.71 -3.51
CA LEU A 6 -21.74 53.31 -3.56
C LEU A 6 -21.27 52.63 -4.87
N LEU A 7 -21.31 53.36 -5.99
CA LEU A 7 -20.83 52.88 -7.29
C LEU A 7 -19.30 52.69 -7.32
N PHE A 8 -18.55 53.56 -6.64
CA PHE A 8 -17.09 53.44 -6.53
C PHE A 8 -16.67 52.25 -5.64
N PHE A 9 -17.40 52.00 -4.55
CA PHE A 9 -17.15 50.84 -3.68
C PHE A 9 -17.49 49.50 -4.35
N THR A 10 -18.49 49.50 -5.24
CA THR A 10 -18.88 48.30 -6.01
C THR A 10 -17.86 47.98 -7.11
N PHE A 11 -17.19 48.99 -7.68
CA PHE A 11 -16.16 48.79 -8.72
C PHE A 11 -14.83 48.28 -8.13
N CYS A 12 -14.47 48.69 -6.91
CA CYS A 12 -13.26 48.19 -6.23
C CYS A 12 -13.34 46.73 -5.75
N PHE A 13 -14.53 46.12 -5.67
CA PHE A 13 -14.68 44.71 -5.31
C PHE A 13 -14.54 43.74 -6.50
N ILE A 14 -14.47 44.24 -7.73
CA ILE A 14 -14.41 43.42 -8.96
C ILE A 14 -12.96 43.09 -9.38
N THR A 15 -11.93 43.70 -8.77
CA THR A 15 -10.52 43.40 -9.10
C THR A 15 -9.97 42.14 -8.41
N LEU A 16 -10.83 41.21 -7.99
CA LEU A 16 -10.39 39.93 -7.43
C LEU A 16 -10.01 38.94 -8.55
N ASN A 17 -8.71 38.93 -8.84
CA ASN A 17 -7.92 37.79 -9.32
C ASN A 17 -8.52 36.96 -10.49
N THR A 18 -8.51 37.53 -11.69
CA THR A 18 -8.66 36.76 -12.93
C THR A 18 -7.34 36.08 -13.32
N ASN A 19 -7.03 34.93 -12.73
CA ASN A 19 -6.02 34.00 -13.28
C ASN A 19 -6.72 33.05 -14.27
N ALA A 20 -7.03 33.55 -15.47
CA ALA A 20 -7.91 32.85 -16.42
C ALA A 20 -7.20 31.90 -17.40
N GLN A 21 -5.88 31.70 -17.31
CA GLN A 21 -5.19 30.76 -18.20
C GLN A 21 -4.10 30.00 -17.44
N VAL A 22 -4.42 28.77 -17.03
CA VAL A 22 -3.42 27.83 -16.52
C VAL A 22 -3.12 26.83 -17.62
N ASN A 23 -1.96 26.98 -18.25
CA ASN A 23 -1.45 25.98 -19.16
C ASN A 23 -1.03 24.75 -18.34
N ALA A 24 -1.54 23.56 -18.66
CA ALA A 24 -1.25 22.34 -17.90
C ALA A 24 0.25 21.98 -17.89
N ALA A 25 1.02 22.56 -18.82
CA ALA A 25 2.46 22.44 -18.93
C ALA A 25 3.25 23.39 -18.00
N ASP A 26 2.70 24.58 -17.67
CA ASP A 26 3.44 25.66 -16.98
C ASP A 26 3.01 25.86 -15.53
N SER A 27 2.00 25.15 -15.04
CA SER A 27 1.59 25.27 -13.64
C SER A 27 1.15 23.96 -13.03
N ALA A 28 1.13 23.92 -11.71
CA ALA A 28 0.67 22.77 -10.96
C ALA A 28 -0.82 22.51 -11.21
N VAL A 29 -1.13 21.35 -11.77
CA VAL A 29 -2.50 20.94 -12.14
C VAL A 29 -3.06 20.00 -11.08
N SER A 30 -4.38 20.08 -10.88
CA SER A 30 -5.13 19.09 -10.13
C SER A 30 -5.47 17.87 -10.99
N ALA A 31 -5.14 16.67 -10.54
CA ALA A 31 -5.33 15.45 -11.31
C ALA A 31 -5.80 14.31 -10.42
N PHE A 32 -6.67 13.48 -10.97
CA PHE A 32 -6.99 12.16 -10.42
C PHE A 32 -6.12 11.14 -11.14
N ILE A 33 -5.38 10.31 -10.39
CA ILE A 33 -4.29 9.52 -10.93
C ILE A 33 -4.41 8.09 -10.41
N PRO A 34 -5.18 7.22 -11.10
CA PRO A 34 -5.08 5.78 -10.88
C PRO A 34 -3.63 5.31 -11.01
N ASN A 35 -3.24 4.38 -10.14
CA ASN A 35 -1.90 3.84 -10.10
C ASN A 35 -1.90 2.33 -9.86
N PHE A 36 -0.88 1.67 -10.38
CA PHE A 36 -0.54 0.28 -10.11
C PHE A 36 0.89 0.25 -9.59
N ALA A 37 1.15 -0.55 -8.56
CA ALA A 37 2.43 -0.58 -7.89
C ALA A 37 2.87 -1.99 -7.54
N TYR A 38 4.18 -2.17 -7.57
CA TYR A 38 4.87 -3.33 -7.06
C TYR A 38 5.89 -2.87 -6.03
N SER A 39 6.03 -3.61 -4.95
CA SER A 39 7.11 -3.41 -4.00
C SER A 39 7.73 -4.71 -3.54
N TYR A 40 9.00 -4.61 -3.17
CA TYR A 40 9.71 -5.68 -2.49
C TYR A 40 10.03 -5.19 -1.08
N GLN A 41 9.67 -5.97 -0.06
CA GLN A 41 9.81 -5.57 1.33
C GLN A 41 10.62 -6.61 2.14
N ILE A 42 11.37 -6.08 3.08
CA ILE A 42 12.16 -6.82 4.05
C ILE A 42 11.45 -6.65 5.41
N PRO A 43 11.01 -7.75 6.05
CA PRO A 43 10.39 -7.67 7.36
C PRO A 43 11.42 -7.39 8.46
N GLY A 44 10.97 -6.69 9.51
CA GLY A 44 11.70 -6.45 10.76
C GLY A 44 10.75 -6.60 11.97
N GLY A 45 11.27 -6.49 13.19
CA GLY A 45 10.43 -6.64 14.40
C GLY A 45 9.91 -8.07 14.58
N ASP A 46 8.64 -8.20 14.97
CA ASP A 46 8.03 -9.50 15.30
C ASP A 46 7.68 -10.33 14.06
N VAL A 47 7.18 -9.71 12.99
CA VAL A 47 6.93 -10.38 11.70
C VAL A 47 8.19 -11.09 11.18
N ALA A 48 9.37 -10.51 11.35
CA ALA A 48 10.64 -11.10 10.89
C ALA A 48 11.03 -12.40 11.60
N LYS A 49 10.37 -12.78 12.71
CA LYS A 49 10.56 -14.06 13.38
C LYS A 49 9.83 -15.21 12.67
N THR A 50 8.79 -14.89 11.90
CA THR A 50 7.92 -15.86 11.20
C THR A 50 8.09 -15.79 9.69
N PHE A 51 8.22 -14.59 9.13
CA PHE A 51 8.24 -14.38 7.68
C PHE A 51 9.62 -13.90 7.21
N GLY A 52 10.00 -14.35 6.01
CA GLY A 52 11.14 -13.86 5.26
C GLY A 52 10.75 -12.68 4.36
N ASN A 53 11.62 -12.35 3.40
CA ASN A 53 11.35 -11.26 2.47
C ASN A 53 10.08 -11.55 1.65
N ASN A 54 9.32 -10.49 1.37
CA ASN A 54 8.07 -10.59 0.65
C ASN A 54 7.98 -9.54 -0.45
N SER A 55 6.94 -9.66 -1.26
CA SER A 55 6.60 -8.69 -2.29
C SER A 55 5.15 -8.28 -2.15
N THR A 56 4.85 -7.08 -2.60
CA THR A 56 3.47 -6.61 -2.67
C THR A 56 3.13 -6.17 -4.08
N ILE A 57 1.90 -6.42 -4.48
CA ILE A 57 1.33 -5.91 -5.73
C ILE A 57 -0.02 -5.30 -5.42
N GLY A 58 -0.28 -4.13 -6.00
CA GLY A 58 -1.46 -3.38 -5.65
C GLY A 58 -1.79 -2.27 -6.61
N GLY A 59 -2.91 -1.64 -6.32
CA GLY A 59 -3.37 -0.48 -7.06
C GLY A 59 -4.05 0.50 -6.12
N GLY A 60 -4.21 1.70 -6.62
CA GLY A 60 -4.80 2.79 -5.86
C GLY A 60 -5.03 4.01 -6.73
N PHE A 61 -5.26 5.13 -6.07
CA PHE A 61 -5.40 6.39 -6.75
C PHE A 61 -4.78 7.52 -5.95
N PHE A 62 -4.09 8.41 -6.64
CA PHE A 62 -3.70 9.70 -6.09
C PHE A 62 -4.69 10.78 -6.50
N TYR A 63 -5.00 11.67 -5.58
CA TYR A 63 -5.60 12.96 -5.87
C TYR A 63 -4.56 14.05 -5.63
N LYS A 64 -4.13 14.69 -6.72
CA LYS A 64 -3.16 15.78 -6.69
C LYS A 64 -3.90 17.12 -6.76
N THR A 65 -3.49 18.07 -5.93
CA THR A 65 -3.99 19.46 -5.96
C THR A 65 -3.05 20.40 -6.72
N LYS A 66 -3.53 21.60 -7.04
CA LYS A 66 -2.70 22.68 -7.62
C LYS A 66 -1.59 23.18 -6.69
N LYS A 67 -1.62 22.85 -5.40
CA LYS A 67 -0.56 23.17 -4.43
C LYS A 67 0.45 22.03 -4.24
N ASN A 68 0.41 21.03 -5.12
CA ASN A 68 1.23 19.82 -5.03
C ASN A 68 1.00 19.00 -3.75
N LEU A 69 -0.14 19.17 -3.07
CA LEU A 69 -0.60 18.23 -2.06
C LEU A 69 -1.13 16.97 -2.76
N LEU A 70 -0.77 15.82 -2.20
CA LEU A 70 -1.18 14.49 -2.65
C LEU A 70 -2.00 13.82 -1.55
N PHE A 71 -3.09 13.20 -1.96
CA PHE A 71 -3.84 12.25 -1.17
C PHE A 71 -3.80 10.92 -1.90
N SER A 72 -3.65 9.81 -1.20
CA SER A 72 -3.66 8.47 -1.79
C SER A 72 -4.57 7.54 -1.02
N LEU A 73 -5.22 6.64 -1.75
CA LEU A 73 -5.81 5.44 -1.20
C LEU A 73 -5.27 4.26 -2.01
N ASP A 74 -4.63 3.30 -1.35
CA ASP A 74 -3.97 2.18 -1.99
C ASP A 74 -4.33 0.86 -1.29
N MET A 75 -4.57 -0.17 -2.10
CA MET A 75 -4.76 -1.54 -1.63
C MET A 75 -3.69 -2.43 -2.25
N ASN A 76 -2.95 -3.16 -1.41
CA ASN A 76 -1.88 -4.05 -1.87
C ASN A 76 -2.05 -5.45 -1.28
N TYR A 77 -1.76 -6.45 -2.09
CA TYR A 77 -1.66 -7.85 -1.68
C TYR A 77 -0.21 -8.18 -1.35
N ILE A 78 0.02 -8.74 -0.16
CA ILE A 78 1.32 -9.22 0.30
C ILE A 78 1.45 -10.69 -0.07
N PHE A 79 2.61 -11.07 -0.61
CA PHE A 79 2.94 -12.45 -0.89
C PHE A 79 4.44 -12.73 -0.68
N GLY A 80 4.73 -13.82 0.03
CA GLY A 80 6.08 -14.33 0.26
C GLY A 80 6.10 -15.86 0.21
N ASN A 81 7.27 -16.44 -0.01
CA ASN A 81 7.50 -17.90 -0.08
C ASN A 81 8.53 -18.38 0.96
N SER A 82 9.03 -17.49 1.81
CA SER A 82 10.03 -17.81 2.82
C SER A 82 9.40 -17.69 4.20
N ILE A 83 9.26 -18.83 4.87
CA ILE A 83 8.78 -18.93 6.25
C ILE A 83 9.93 -19.36 7.14
N LYS A 84 10.07 -18.71 8.30
CA LYS A 84 11.09 -19.04 9.31
C LYS A 84 10.50 -19.96 10.37
N ASN A 85 11.31 -20.92 10.81
CA ASN A 85 10.95 -21.91 11.83
C ASN A 85 9.66 -22.70 11.52
N PRO A 86 9.49 -23.23 10.28
CA PRO A 86 8.29 -24.01 9.93
C PRO A 86 8.06 -25.20 10.86
N GLU A 87 9.15 -25.80 11.34
CA GLU A 87 9.17 -26.92 12.29
C GLU A 87 8.46 -26.60 13.61
N SER A 88 8.69 -25.40 14.14
CA SER A 88 8.04 -24.96 15.39
C SER A 88 6.54 -24.73 15.19
N ILE A 89 6.15 -24.17 14.03
CA ILE A 89 4.75 -23.87 13.71
C ILE A 89 3.94 -25.17 13.58
N LEU A 90 4.50 -26.15 12.88
CA LEU A 90 3.83 -27.42 12.59
C LEU A 90 4.26 -28.54 13.57
N SER A 91 4.84 -28.19 14.71
CA SER A 91 5.43 -29.13 15.68
C SER A 91 4.47 -30.23 16.16
N MET A 92 3.16 -30.00 16.12
CA MET A 92 2.15 -30.98 16.52
C MET A 92 1.83 -32.04 15.45
N VAL A 93 2.23 -31.80 14.21
CA VAL A 93 1.90 -32.67 13.05
C VAL A 93 3.14 -33.17 12.31
N LEU A 94 4.31 -32.65 12.65
CA LEU A 94 5.58 -33.10 12.11
C LEU A 94 6.10 -34.33 12.84
N THR A 95 6.70 -35.21 12.06
CA THR A 95 7.50 -36.35 12.55
C THR A 95 8.91 -35.89 12.94
N ASN A 96 9.69 -36.78 13.55
CA ASN A 96 11.10 -36.52 13.90
C ASN A 96 12.01 -36.29 12.67
N GLN A 97 11.50 -36.51 11.45
CA GLN A 97 12.19 -36.25 10.19
C GLN A 97 11.56 -35.08 9.40
N ASP A 98 10.79 -34.20 10.06
CA ASP A 98 10.16 -33.01 9.46
C ASP A 98 9.17 -33.33 8.32
N HIS A 99 8.59 -34.52 8.34
CA HIS A 99 7.55 -34.93 7.42
C HIS A 99 6.19 -34.96 8.09
N ILE A 100 5.14 -34.70 7.31
CA ILE A 100 3.74 -34.87 7.72
C ILE A 100 3.23 -36.16 7.10
N ILE A 101 2.62 -37.04 7.90
CA ILE A 101 2.02 -38.28 7.41
C ILE A 101 0.62 -37.98 6.90
N ASP A 102 0.34 -38.31 5.65
CA ASP A 102 -0.95 -38.09 4.99
C ASP A 102 -1.99 -39.16 5.34
N GLY A 103 -3.23 -38.98 4.87
CA GLY A 103 -4.32 -39.94 5.08
C GLY A 103 -4.08 -41.33 4.48
N ASN A 104 -3.10 -41.48 3.58
CA ASN A 104 -2.72 -42.74 2.96
C ASN A 104 -1.52 -43.41 3.67
N GLY A 105 -0.99 -42.81 4.74
CA GLY A 105 0.19 -43.31 5.44
C GLY A 105 1.52 -43.01 4.73
N THR A 106 1.51 -42.09 3.76
CA THR A 106 2.69 -41.62 3.03
C THR A 106 3.08 -40.20 3.45
N TYR A 107 4.19 -39.67 2.94
CA TYR A 107 4.58 -38.29 3.26
C TYR A 107 3.80 -37.28 2.42
N ALA A 108 3.13 -36.35 3.09
CA ALA A 108 2.47 -35.22 2.46
C ALA A 108 3.49 -34.19 1.98
N LEU A 109 3.31 -33.73 0.74
CA LEU A 109 4.09 -32.64 0.19
C LEU A 109 3.36 -31.33 0.45
N PHE A 110 3.97 -30.43 1.20
CA PHE A 110 3.36 -29.14 1.54
C PHE A 110 4.34 -28.00 1.32
N THR A 111 3.82 -26.79 1.16
CA THR A 111 4.62 -25.56 1.08
C THR A 111 3.94 -24.45 1.87
N LEU A 112 4.74 -23.62 2.53
CA LEU A 112 4.24 -22.53 3.35
C LEU A 112 4.47 -21.19 2.67
N TYR A 113 3.44 -20.35 2.74
CA TYR A 113 3.43 -19.04 2.08
C TYR A 113 3.01 -17.95 3.05
N GLU A 114 3.58 -16.77 2.90
CA GLU A 114 3.04 -15.56 3.50
C GLU A 114 2.01 -14.96 2.56
N ARG A 115 0.83 -14.61 3.07
CA ARG A 115 -0.22 -13.92 2.32
C ARG A 115 -0.86 -12.84 3.18
N GLY A 116 -1.19 -11.71 2.59
CA GLY A 116 -1.78 -10.61 3.34
C GLY A 116 -2.37 -9.52 2.47
N TYR A 117 -2.98 -8.53 3.12
CA TYR A 117 -3.52 -7.35 2.48
C TYR A 117 -3.18 -6.10 3.30
N THR A 118 -2.96 -5.00 2.59
CA THR A 118 -2.85 -3.68 3.19
C THR A 118 -3.83 -2.74 2.52
N LEU A 119 -4.51 -1.92 3.30
CA LEU A 119 -5.33 -0.81 2.84
C LEU A 119 -4.82 0.46 3.52
N ASN A 120 -4.31 1.40 2.73
CA ASN A 120 -3.60 2.56 3.27
C ASN A 120 -4.17 3.86 2.72
N PHE A 121 -4.38 4.80 3.62
CA PHE A 121 -4.68 6.19 3.29
C PHE A 121 -3.46 7.05 3.59
N ARG A 122 -2.99 7.80 2.59
CA ARG A 122 -1.78 8.63 2.69
C ARG A 122 -2.06 10.07 2.33
N ILE A 123 -1.40 10.98 3.05
CA ILE A 123 -1.34 12.40 2.71
C ILE A 123 0.12 12.81 2.59
N GLY A 124 0.40 13.70 1.65
CA GLY A 124 1.75 14.16 1.43
C GLY A 124 1.85 15.32 0.48
N LYS A 125 3.08 15.59 0.05
CA LYS A 125 3.39 16.71 -0.82
C LYS A 125 4.51 16.34 -1.79
N ILE A 126 4.41 16.88 -3.00
CA ILE A 126 5.50 16.90 -3.96
C ILE A 126 6.28 18.20 -3.74
N LEU A 127 7.55 18.06 -3.39
CA LEU A 127 8.53 19.12 -3.34
C LEU A 127 9.20 19.18 -4.72
N ASN A 128 9.19 20.36 -5.35
CA ASN A 128 9.70 20.56 -6.70
C ASN A 128 11.25 20.60 -6.75
N VAL A 129 11.92 19.76 -5.96
CA VAL A 129 13.37 19.56 -5.98
C VAL A 129 13.69 18.59 -7.12
N MET A 130 14.67 18.93 -7.96
CA MET A 130 15.04 18.16 -9.17
C MET A 130 13.83 17.92 -10.12
N SER A 131 13.01 18.95 -10.29
CA SER A 131 11.75 18.88 -11.04
C SER A 131 11.99 19.06 -12.55
N VAL A 132 11.69 18.02 -13.34
CA VAL A 132 11.68 18.11 -14.82
C VAL A 132 10.44 18.87 -15.31
N THR A 133 9.35 18.80 -14.54
CA THR A 133 8.10 19.54 -14.76
C THR A 133 7.63 20.15 -13.44
N PRO A 134 6.81 21.22 -13.42
CA PRO A 134 6.24 21.78 -12.19
C PRO A 134 5.42 20.80 -11.33
N ASN A 135 5.14 19.62 -11.90
CA ASN A 135 4.35 18.55 -11.33
C ASN A 135 5.19 17.33 -10.91
N SER A 136 6.50 17.34 -11.15
CA SER A 136 7.44 16.27 -10.78
C SER A 136 8.34 16.71 -9.65
N GLY A 137 8.88 15.76 -8.90
CA GLY A 137 9.86 16.04 -7.86
C GLY A 137 9.87 15.01 -6.75
N LEU A 138 10.49 15.37 -5.64
CA LEU A 138 10.54 14.55 -4.44
C LEU A 138 9.15 14.47 -3.80
N MET A 139 8.65 13.26 -3.65
CA MET A 139 7.38 12.94 -3.02
C MET A 139 7.63 12.39 -1.63
N ILE A 140 6.99 13.02 -0.66
CA ILE A 140 6.99 12.57 0.74
C ILE A 140 5.54 12.40 1.15
N MET A 141 5.20 11.21 1.63
CA MET A 141 3.87 10.90 2.15
C MET A 141 3.96 10.19 3.50
N GLY A 142 3.00 10.45 4.35
CA GLY A 142 2.76 9.72 5.58
C GLY A 142 1.27 9.39 5.70
N GLY A 143 0.96 8.31 6.39
CA GLY A 143 -0.41 7.83 6.45
C GLY A 143 -0.64 6.78 7.51
N ILE A 144 -1.91 6.38 7.56
CA ILE A 144 -2.39 5.28 8.38
C ILE A 144 -3.06 4.25 7.49
N GLY A 145 -3.09 3.01 7.94
CA GLY A 145 -3.72 1.94 7.21
C GLY A 145 -4.10 0.79 8.09
N TYR A 146 -4.66 -0.21 7.44
CA TYR A 146 -4.97 -1.50 8.01
C TYR A 146 -4.10 -2.55 7.33
N MET A 147 -3.53 -3.44 8.12
CA MET A 147 -2.67 -4.53 7.66
C MET A 147 -3.18 -5.84 8.22
N GLU A 148 -3.25 -6.83 7.34
CA GLU A 148 -3.55 -8.21 7.65
C GLU A 148 -2.53 -9.10 6.97
N HIS A 149 -1.93 -10.03 7.71
CA HIS A 149 -1.06 -11.06 7.14
C HIS A 149 -1.30 -12.40 7.85
N LYS A 150 -1.04 -13.47 7.12
CA LYS A 150 -1.21 -14.85 7.57
C LYS A 150 -0.26 -15.78 6.84
N LEU A 151 0.01 -16.90 7.46
CA LEU A 151 0.63 -18.07 6.87
C LEU A 151 -0.44 -18.91 6.17
N VAL A 152 -0.17 -19.32 4.95
CA VAL A 152 -1.02 -20.24 4.19
C VAL A 152 -0.22 -21.51 3.94
N ILE A 153 -0.83 -22.65 4.28
CA ILE A 153 -0.30 -23.97 4.00
C ILE A 153 -0.92 -24.43 2.69
N ASP A 154 -0.09 -24.72 1.70
CA ASP A 154 -0.48 -25.35 0.45
C ASP A 154 -0.14 -26.84 0.54
N ASN A 155 -1.18 -27.69 0.60
CA ASN A 155 -1.07 -29.13 0.74
C ASN A 155 -1.30 -29.76 -0.63
N GLN A 156 -0.25 -30.31 -1.25
CA GLN A 156 -0.35 -30.82 -2.60
C GLN A 156 -1.27 -32.05 -2.61
N PHE A 157 -2.31 -32.00 -3.44
CA PHE A 157 -3.35 -33.03 -3.56
C PHE A 157 -4.26 -33.19 -2.32
N ASP A 158 -4.22 -32.24 -1.37
CA ASP A 158 -5.07 -32.23 -0.17
C ASP A 158 -5.04 -33.56 0.64
N THR A 159 -3.89 -34.25 0.66
CA THR A 159 -3.81 -35.60 1.26
C THR A 159 -3.65 -35.60 2.77
N ALA A 160 -3.11 -34.53 3.36
CA ALA A 160 -2.98 -34.34 4.82
C ALA A 160 -4.13 -33.53 5.45
N PRO A 161 -5.18 -34.18 6.01
CA PRO A 161 -6.32 -33.46 6.59
C PRO A 161 -5.95 -32.64 7.84
N GLN A 162 -4.89 -32.99 8.57
CA GLN A 162 -4.45 -32.26 9.77
C GLN A 162 -3.94 -30.84 9.51
N ILE A 163 -3.67 -30.47 8.25
CA ILE A 163 -3.18 -29.13 7.85
C ILE A 163 -4.09 -28.45 6.82
N THR A 164 -5.25 -29.05 6.53
CA THR A 164 -6.22 -28.54 5.55
C THR A 164 -7.49 -28.05 6.24
N GLY A 165 -8.25 -27.17 5.59
CA GLY A 165 -9.55 -26.72 6.05
C GLY A 165 -9.49 -25.95 7.38
N ASP A 166 -10.33 -26.34 8.34
CA ASP A 166 -10.40 -25.66 9.63
C ASP A 166 -9.16 -25.89 10.50
N TYR A 167 -8.44 -27.01 10.33
CA TYR A 167 -7.19 -27.26 11.06
C TYR A 167 -6.07 -26.31 10.63
N ALA A 168 -6.04 -25.89 9.35
CA ALA A 168 -5.07 -24.90 8.88
C ALA A 168 -5.15 -23.58 9.68
N LYS A 169 -6.33 -23.22 10.18
CA LYS A 169 -6.55 -21.98 10.96
C LYS A 169 -5.80 -21.97 12.30
N GLY A 170 -5.48 -23.13 12.86
CA GLY A 170 -4.68 -23.22 14.09
C GLY A 170 -3.19 -22.97 13.86
N TYR A 171 -2.74 -23.00 12.60
CA TYR A 171 -1.35 -22.78 12.18
C TYR A 171 -1.15 -21.48 11.39
N ASP A 172 -2.21 -20.90 10.83
CA ASP A 172 -2.11 -19.77 9.90
C ASP A 172 -1.63 -18.44 10.49
N ARG A 173 -1.48 -18.36 11.83
CA ARG A 173 -0.97 -17.18 12.55
C ARG A 173 -1.60 -15.86 12.09
N LEU A 174 -2.89 -15.86 11.74
CA LEU A 174 -3.59 -14.68 11.24
C LEU A 174 -3.45 -13.49 12.19
N THR A 175 -2.77 -12.46 11.70
CA THR A 175 -2.37 -11.29 12.48
C THR A 175 -2.85 -10.04 11.76
N VAL A 176 -3.47 -9.15 12.53
CA VAL A 176 -4.23 -8.01 12.01
C VAL A 176 -3.98 -6.78 12.87
N GLY A 177 -3.93 -5.60 12.25
CA GLY A 177 -3.88 -4.35 13.01
C GLY A 177 -3.84 -3.09 12.18
N ILE A 178 -3.65 -1.98 12.89
CA ILE A 178 -3.43 -0.67 12.28
C ILE A 178 -1.94 -0.54 11.95
N ASN A 179 -1.63 0.06 10.81
CA ASN A 179 -0.28 0.42 10.45
C ASN A 179 -0.13 1.94 10.31
N ILE A 180 1.06 2.43 10.63
CA ILE A 180 1.57 3.73 10.18
C ILE A 180 2.46 3.46 8.98
N ASN A 181 2.33 4.28 7.95
CA ASN A 181 3.10 4.11 6.72
C ASN A 181 3.71 5.44 6.27
N GLU A 182 4.91 5.34 5.75
CA GLU A 182 5.71 6.46 5.27
C GLU A 182 6.28 6.10 3.89
N PHE A 183 6.34 7.08 3.00
CA PHE A 183 6.89 6.91 1.67
C PHE A 183 7.72 8.11 1.30
N ILE A 184 8.94 7.86 0.80
CA ILE A 184 9.85 8.88 0.30
C ILE A 184 10.40 8.40 -1.04
N GLY A 185 10.16 9.18 -2.10
CA GLY A 185 10.55 8.77 -3.44
C GLY A 185 10.50 9.90 -4.44
N TYR A 186 10.73 9.57 -5.70
CA TYR A 186 10.60 10.48 -6.82
C TYR A 186 9.26 10.26 -7.53
N PHE A 187 8.55 11.34 -7.81
CA PHE A 187 7.29 11.35 -8.55
C PHE A 187 7.52 12.03 -9.89
N TYR A 188 7.37 11.27 -10.97
CA TYR A 188 7.55 11.75 -12.33
C TYR A 188 6.20 11.84 -13.04
N MET A 189 5.79 13.06 -13.36
CA MET A 189 4.61 13.35 -14.19
C MET A 189 5.03 14.16 -15.42
N GLY A 190 5.13 13.44 -16.55
CA GLY A 190 5.51 13.99 -17.84
C GLY A 190 4.37 14.74 -18.54
N ARG A 191 4.66 15.29 -19.72
CA ARG A 191 3.64 15.91 -20.60
C ARG A 191 2.78 14.86 -21.31
N SER A 192 3.31 13.65 -21.48
CA SER A 192 2.59 12.50 -22.02
C SER A 192 1.68 11.86 -20.96
N LYS A 193 0.49 11.44 -21.38
CA LYS A 193 -0.46 10.71 -20.52
C LYS A 193 -0.02 9.27 -20.21
N ILE A 194 0.98 8.73 -20.93
CA ILE A 194 1.31 7.30 -20.93
C ILE A 194 2.50 6.97 -20.01
N LEU A 195 3.52 7.83 -19.97
CA LEU A 195 4.78 7.59 -19.26
C LEU A 195 4.84 8.43 -17.98
N ASN A 196 4.17 7.95 -16.92
CA ASN A 196 4.20 8.57 -15.60
C ASN A 196 4.48 7.50 -14.55
N PHE A 197 5.44 7.73 -13.66
CA PHE A 197 5.93 6.73 -12.71
C PHE A 197 6.32 7.37 -11.40
N TYR A 198 6.30 6.58 -10.33
CA TYR A 198 6.90 6.96 -9.07
C TYR A 198 7.72 5.80 -8.53
N GLY A 199 8.76 6.11 -7.77
CA GLY A 199 9.65 5.10 -7.20
C GLY A 199 10.34 5.61 -5.95
N GLY A 200 10.45 4.78 -4.92
CA GLY A 200 11.05 5.19 -3.66
C GLY A 200 11.00 4.14 -2.57
N PHE A 201 11.37 4.55 -1.38
CA PHE A 201 11.35 3.72 -0.19
C PHE A 201 10.02 3.86 0.55
N GLU A 202 9.49 2.73 1.00
CA GLU A 202 8.33 2.66 1.88
C GLU A 202 8.70 2.01 3.21
N PHE A 203 8.08 2.53 4.27
CA PHE A 203 8.27 2.07 5.63
C PHE A 203 6.89 1.82 6.22
N PHE A 204 6.69 0.63 6.78
CA PHE A 204 5.47 0.28 7.52
C PHE A 204 5.81 -0.06 8.95
N GLN A 205 5.00 0.45 9.87
CA GLN A 205 5.01 0.14 11.29
C GLN A 205 3.61 -0.35 11.67
N GLY A 206 3.43 -1.66 11.70
CA GLY A 206 2.19 -2.35 12.05
C GLY A 206 2.11 -2.66 13.53
N PHE A 207 1.06 -2.18 14.18
CA PHE A 207 0.69 -2.57 15.54
C PHE A 207 -0.40 -3.63 15.45
N THR A 208 0.02 -4.90 15.46
CA THR A 208 -0.85 -6.02 15.10
C THR A 208 -1.07 -6.98 16.26
N LYS A 209 -2.15 -7.76 16.18
CA LYS A 209 -2.52 -8.78 17.16
C LYS A 209 -3.03 -10.03 16.45
N SER A 210 -2.85 -11.18 17.08
CA SER A 210 -3.46 -12.41 16.60
C SER A 210 -4.98 -12.29 16.65
N LYS A 211 -5.64 -12.66 15.54
CA LYS A 211 -7.11 -12.75 15.45
C LYS A 211 -7.62 -14.14 15.80
N ARG A 212 -6.73 -15.12 16.02
CA ARG A 212 -7.10 -16.50 16.32
C ARG A 212 -7.40 -16.66 17.81
N ASP A 213 -8.50 -17.34 18.11
CA ASP A 213 -8.86 -17.68 19.49
C ASP A 213 -8.07 -18.86 20.02
N TYR A 214 -7.49 -19.68 19.14
CA TYR A 214 -6.65 -20.81 19.49
C TYR A 214 -5.52 -20.98 18.47
N VAL A 215 -4.29 -21.06 18.96
CA VAL A 215 -3.10 -21.36 18.16
C VAL A 215 -2.50 -22.65 18.71
N PHE A 216 -2.21 -23.59 17.82
CA PHE A 216 -1.89 -24.96 18.22
C PHE A 216 -0.57 -25.04 18.99
N ASP A 217 0.52 -24.50 18.46
CA ASP A 217 1.84 -24.49 19.14
C ASP A 217 1.81 -23.90 20.55
N LEU A 218 1.00 -22.85 20.77
CA LEU A 218 0.82 -22.20 22.07
C LEU A 218 -0.18 -22.91 22.99
N GLN A 219 -0.93 -23.90 22.48
CA GLN A 219 -2.04 -24.57 23.17
C GLN A 219 -3.06 -23.59 23.78
N GLY A 220 -3.24 -22.43 23.15
CA GLY A 220 -4.02 -21.34 23.70
C GLY A 220 -4.13 -20.13 22.78
N LYS A 221 -4.69 -19.04 23.31
CA LYS A 221 -4.85 -17.78 22.58
C LYS A 221 -3.57 -16.95 22.66
N ASP A 222 -3.08 -16.50 21.50
CA ASP A 222 -2.02 -15.48 21.44
C ASP A 222 -2.62 -14.09 21.76
N THR A 223 -2.33 -13.57 22.95
CA THR A 223 -2.78 -12.24 23.41
C THR A 223 -1.71 -11.16 23.23
N GLY A 224 -0.54 -11.51 22.68
CA GLY A 224 0.57 -10.61 22.49
C GLY A 224 0.25 -9.49 21.49
N SER A 225 0.70 -8.28 21.80
CA SER A 225 0.77 -7.21 20.79
C SER A 225 2.10 -7.33 20.06
N LYS A 226 2.07 -7.24 18.74
CA LYS A 226 3.23 -7.39 17.86
C LYS A 226 3.55 -6.06 17.19
N LEU A 227 4.84 -5.79 17.06
CA LEU A 227 5.33 -4.68 16.25
C LEU A 227 5.94 -5.24 14.96
N ASP A 228 5.17 -5.13 13.88
CA ASP A 228 5.55 -5.61 12.56
C ASP A 228 6.14 -4.47 11.74
N LEU A 229 7.40 -4.61 11.32
CA LEU A 229 8.07 -3.59 10.51
C LEU A 229 8.27 -4.12 9.10
N TYR A 230 8.01 -3.30 8.09
CA TYR A 230 8.40 -3.60 6.70
C TYR A 230 9.16 -2.43 6.09
N PHE A 231 10.31 -2.75 5.49
CA PHE A 231 11.17 -1.81 4.80
C PHE A 231 11.23 -2.22 3.33
N GLY A 232 10.78 -1.37 2.42
CA GLY A 232 10.66 -1.79 1.03
C GLY A 232 11.02 -0.72 0.02
N PHE A 233 11.27 -1.18 -1.20
CA PHE A 233 11.34 -0.33 -2.37
C PHE A 233 10.08 -0.54 -3.21
N ARG A 234 9.39 0.56 -3.52
CA ARG A 234 8.12 0.58 -4.26
C ARG A 234 8.32 1.30 -5.57
N ILE A 235 7.86 0.71 -6.65
CA ILE A 235 7.73 1.35 -7.97
C ILE A 235 6.27 1.28 -8.38
N GLY A 236 5.74 2.37 -8.92
CA GLY A 236 4.40 2.36 -9.49
C GLY A 236 4.30 3.14 -10.79
N TRP A 237 3.39 2.65 -11.63
CA TRP A 237 2.98 3.29 -12.87
C TRP A 237 1.68 4.04 -12.65
N MET A 238 1.58 5.21 -13.28
CA MET A 238 0.51 6.17 -13.05
C MET A 238 -0.16 6.59 -14.35
N ILE A 239 -1.47 6.78 -14.30
CA ILE A 239 -2.27 7.24 -15.44
C ILE A 239 -2.98 8.53 -15.04
N PRO A 240 -2.38 9.72 -15.22
CA PRO A 240 -2.98 10.97 -14.80
C PRO A 240 -4.18 11.34 -15.68
N ILE A 241 -5.33 11.51 -15.04
CA ILE A 241 -6.58 11.99 -15.64
C ILE A 241 -6.77 13.44 -15.23
N PHE A 242 -6.61 14.33 -16.20
CA PHE A 242 -6.81 15.77 -16.03
C PHE A 242 -8.27 16.15 -16.24
N LYS A 243 -8.76 17.12 -15.47
CA LYS A 243 -10.04 17.76 -15.74
C LYS A 243 -9.92 18.48 -17.08
N ARG A 244 -10.74 18.14 -18.08
CA ARG A 244 -10.78 18.81 -19.40
C ARG A 244 -10.87 20.32 -19.18
N ALA A 245 -9.92 21.08 -19.72
CA ALA A 245 -10.16 22.50 -19.97
C ALA A 245 -11.26 22.58 -21.04
N PRO A 246 -12.24 23.50 -20.94
CA PRO A 246 -13.22 23.69 -22.01
C PRO A 246 -12.47 24.00 -23.30
N ASP A 247 -12.76 23.23 -24.36
CA ASP A 247 -12.20 23.47 -25.68
C ASP A 247 -12.51 24.92 -26.07
N LYS A 248 -11.46 25.70 -26.35
CA LYS A 248 -11.61 27.03 -26.94
C LYS A 248 -12.16 26.82 -28.34
N TYR A 249 -13.48 26.91 -28.50
CA TYR A 249 -14.07 27.16 -29.80
C TYR A 249 -13.56 28.52 -30.26
N TYR A 250 -12.61 28.52 -31.20
CA TYR A 250 -12.26 29.72 -31.95
C TYR A 250 -13.40 29.95 -32.95
N TYR A 251 -14.30 30.89 -32.65
CA TYR A 251 -15.15 31.47 -33.69
C TYR A 251 -14.29 32.50 -34.44
N TYR A 252 -14.11 32.28 -35.74
CA TYR A 252 -13.49 33.21 -36.68
C TYR A 252 -14.53 34.27 -37.09
#